data_AF-A0A9W7D5B1-F1
#
_entry.id   AF-A0A9W7D5B1-F1
#
_cell.length_a   1.000
_cell.length_b   1.000
_cell.length_c   1.000
_cell.angle_alpha   90.00
_cell.angle_beta   90.00
_cell.angle_gamma   90.00
#
_symmetry.space_group_name_H-M   'P 1'
#
loop_
_entity.id
_entity.type
_entity.pdbx_description
1 polymer ?
#
loop_
_entity_poly.entity_id
_entity_poly.type
_entity_poly.pdbx_seq_one_letter_code
_entity_poly.pdbx_strand_id
1 'polypeptide(L)'
;MQHIQVGPVVNKDTDPNTEFYLEGNEICPAPTSRHTVCPRRNCSLCRRQKLNADNNGRGNANEFKVDSLVLLVTQNLAKHTVSDFVARKLAPRSIGPFTVLAKHGNAYTLNIPFSMCLHPTVYVGRLKPYSQHE
;
A
#
# COMPACT_ATOMS: atom_id res chain seq x y z
N MET A 1 -11.33 -42.80 -59.13
CA MET A 1 -11.27 -41.47 -58.51
C MET A 1 -11.15 -41.67 -57.02
N GLN A 2 -9.97 -41.46 -56.44
CA GLN A 2 -9.71 -41.68 -55.02
C GLN A 2 -10.15 -40.43 -54.25
N HIS A 3 -11.12 -40.56 -53.35
CA HIS A 3 -11.56 -39.48 -52.48
C HIS A 3 -10.66 -39.48 -51.23
N ILE A 4 -9.75 -38.52 -51.14
CA ILE A 4 -8.92 -38.31 -49.94
C ILE A 4 -9.80 -37.61 -48.90
N GLN A 5 -10.19 -38.33 -47.85
CA GLN A 5 -10.85 -37.77 -46.69
C GLN A 5 -9.78 -37.26 -45.73
N VAL A 6 -9.65 -35.93 -45.59
CA VAL A 6 -8.76 -35.29 -44.61
C VAL A 6 -9.53 -35.23 -43.29
N GLY A 7 -9.21 -36.13 -42.36
CA GLY A 7 -9.69 -36.05 -40.98
C GLY A 7 -9.07 -34.87 -40.23
N PRO A 8 -9.66 -34.43 -39.10
CA PRO A 8 -9.14 -33.31 -38.34
C PRO A 8 -7.73 -33.60 -37.83
N VAL A 9 -6.76 -32.79 -38.25
CA VAL A 9 -5.40 -32.76 -37.69
C VAL A 9 -5.49 -32.28 -36.25
N VAL A 10 -5.32 -33.21 -35.31
CA VAL A 10 -5.11 -32.88 -33.90
C VAL A 10 -3.68 -32.35 -33.78
N ASN A 11 -3.52 -31.03 -33.70
CA ASN A 11 -2.24 -30.43 -33.38
C ASN A 11 -2.04 -30.52 -31.85
N LYS A 12 -0.96 -31.19 -31.45
CA LYS A 12 -0.70 -31.65 -30.06
C LYS A 12 0.24 -30.72 -29.28
N ASP A 13 0.33 -29.45 -29.66
CA ASP A 13 1.26 -28.49 -29.05
C ASP A 13 0.63 -27.10 -28.83
N THR A 14 -0.56 -27.02 -28.23
CA THR A 14 -1.10 -25.72 -27.76
C THR A 14 -1.01 -25.67 -26.23
N ASP A 15 -0.07 -24.87 -25.75
CA ASP A 15 0.11 -24.51 -24.34
C ASP A 15 -1.23 -24.10 -23.71
N PRO A 16 -1.63 -24.66 -22.54
CA PRO A 16 -2.88 -24.34 -21.88
C PRO A 16 -2.99 -22.88 -21.38
N ASN A 17 -1.98 -22.04 -21.62
CA ASN A 17 -1.97 -20.62 -21.24
C ASN A 17 -2.11 -19.65 -22.43
N THR A 18 -2.39 -20.13 -23.64
CA THR A 18 -2.63 -19.23 -24.78
C THR A 18 -4.12 -18.93 -24.92
N GLU A 19 -4.45 -17.69 -24.57
CA GLU A 19 -5.68 -16.93 -24.79
C GLU A 19 -6.92 -17.26 -23.92
N PHE A 20 -7.15 -16.38 -22.94
CA PHE A 20 -8.37 -15.56 -22.97
C PHE A 20 -8.00 -14.11 -22.65
N TYR A 21 -7.36 -13.43 -23.61
CA TYR A 21 -7.52 -11.98 -23.71
C TYR A 21 -8.96 -11.74 -24.14
N LEU A 22 -9.88 -11.65 -23.17
CA LEU A 22 -11.09 -10.89 -23.40
C LEU A 22 -10.67 -9.42 -23.41
N GLU A 23 -10.21 -8.94 -24.56
CA GLU A 23 -10.39 -7.54 -24.94
C GLU A 23 -11.90 -7.29 -25.10
N GLY A 24 -12.59 -7.27 -23.96
CA GLY A 24 -13.97 -6.87 -23.87
C GLY A 24 -14.03 -5.46 -23.31
N ASN A 25 -14.65 -4.55 -24.05
CA ASN A 25 -15.07 -3.21 -23.63
C ASN A 25 -16.09 -3.23 -22.48
N GLU A 26 -15.97 -4.15 -21.52
CA GLU A 26 -16.87 -4.22 -20.38
C GLU A 26 -16.46 -3.17 -19.35
N ILE A 27 -17.11 -2.01 -19.47
CA ILE A 27 -17.20 -1.00 -18.43
C ILE A 27 -17.59 -1.72 -17.14
N CYS A 28 -16.78 -1.58 -16.10
CA CYS A 28 -17.10 -2.18 -14.82
C CYS A 28 -18.42 -1.60 -14.32
N PRO A 29 -19.36 -2.41 -13.80
CA PRO A 29 -20.57 -1.87 -13.19
C PRO A 29 -20.17 -0.87 -12.09
N ALA A 30 -20.90 0.24 -12.00
CA ALA A 30 -20.65 1.25 -10.99
C ALA A 30 -20.68 0.60 -9.60
N PRO A 31 -19.68 0.86 -8.74
CA PRO A 31 -19.65 0.26 -7.42
C PRO A 31 -20.88 0.72 -6.63
N THR A 32 -21.59 -0.23 -6.02
CA THR A 32 -22.77 0.02 -5.18
C THR A 32 -22.42 0.75 -3.89
N SER A 33 -21.14 0.72 -3.49
CA SER A 33 -20.59 1.41 -2.32
C SER A 33 -19.14 1.79 -2.58
N ARG A 34 -18.68 2.89 -1.95
CA ARG A 34 -17.28 3.37 -1.97
C ARG A 34 -16.24 2.31 -1.59
N HIS A 35 -16.63 1.25 -0.89
CA HIS A 35 -15.73 0.17 -0.45
C HIS A 35 -15.85 -1.10 -1.31
N THR A 36 -16.64 -1.08 -2.37
CA THR A 36 -16.82 -2.27 -3.24
C THR A 36 -15.61 -2.40 -4.16
N VAL A 37 -14.87 -3.50 -4.01
CA VAL A 37 -13.71 -3.82 -4.86
C VAL A 37 -14.20 -4.50 -6.14
N CYS A 38 -13.66 -4.11 -7.31
CA CYS A 38 -13.95 -4.79 -8.57
C CYS A 38 -13.56 -6.28 -8.43
N PRO A 39 -14.48 -7.23 -8.61
CA PRO A 39 -14.16 -8.66 -8.47
C PRO A 39 -13.21 -9.14 -9.58
N ARG A 40 -13.15 -8.43 -10.71
CA ARG A 40 -12.26 -8.71 -11.84
C ARG A 40 -10.92 -7.98 -11.65
N ARG A 41 -9.87 -8.71 -11.26
CA ARG A 41 -8.52 -8.15 -11.01
C ARG A 41 -7.90 -7.41 -12.21
N ASN A 42 -8.27 -7.80 -13.43
CA ASN A 42 -7.75 -7.24 -14.68
C ASN A 42 -8.70 -6.24 -15.35
N CYS A 43 -9.77 -5.81 -14.67
CA CYS A 43 -10.71 -4.83 -15.22
C CYS A 43 -10.01 -3.48 -15.48
N SER A 44 -10.45 -2.72 -16.49
CA SER A 44 -9.79 -1.46 -16.90
C SER A 44 -9.68 -0.43 -15.76
N LEU A 45 -10.66 -0.41 -14.85
CA LEU A 45 -10.62 0.41 -13.63
C LEU A 45 -9.53 -0.06 -12.66
N CYS A 46 -9.44 -1.36 -12.36
CA CYS A 46 -8.38 -1.91 -11.52
C CYS A 46 -7.00 -1.65 -12.11
N ARG A 47 -6.84 -1.87 -13.42
CA ARG A 47 -5.58 -1.62 -14.12
C ARG A 47 -5.16 -0.16 -14.04
N ARG A 48 -6.11 0.77 -14.17
CA ARG A 48 -5.86 2.22 -14.02
C ARG A 48 -5.51 2.60 -12.59
N GLN A 49 -6.21 2.05 -11.59
CA GLN A 49 -5.88 2.28 -10.19
C GLN A 49 -4.48 1.77 -9.85
N LYS A 50 -4.11 0.57 -10.32
CA LYS A 50 -2.77 0.02 -10.18
C LYS A 50 -1.72 0.92 -10.85
N LEU A 51 -1.92 1.27 -12.11
CA LEU A 51 -0.98 2.14 -12.84
C LEU A 51 -0.77 3.48 -12.13
N ASN A 52 -1.85 4.09 -11.63
CA ASN A 52 -1.77 5.31 -10.84
C ASN A 52 -1.04 5.09 -9.52
N ALA A 53 -1.24 3.97 -8.83
CA ALA A 53 -0.55 3.65 -7.58
C ALA A 53 0.94 3.35 -7.81
N ASP A 54 1.28 2.69 -8.92
CA ASP A 54 2.66 2.39 -9.30
C ASP A 54 3.41 3.69 -9.68
N ASN A 55 2.77 4.59 -10.43
CA ASN A 55 3.35 5.87 -10.85
C ASN A 55 3.40 6.90 -9.71
N ASN A 56 2.30 7.03 -8.95
CA ASN A 56 2.15 8.00 -7.87
C ASN A 56 2.34 7.33 -6.51
N GLY A 57 3.22 6.34 -6.48
CA GLY A 57 3.51 5.57 -5.28
C GLY A 57 4.08 6.43 -4.16
N ARG A 58 4.57 5.73 -3.15
CA ARG A 58 5.11 6.30 -1.93
C ARG A 58 6.46 6.98 -2.20
N GLY A 59 6.47 8.30 -2.39
CA GLY A 59 7.65 9.07 -2.80
C GLY A 59 8.63 9.50 -1.70
N ASN A 60 8.54 8.94 -0.48
CA ASN A 60 9.46 9.36 0.59
C ASN A 60 10.78 8.58 0.56
N ALA A 61 11.88 9.31 0.56
CA ALA A 61 13.23 8.75 0.51
C ALA A 61 14.00 8.94 1.84
N ASN A 62 13.32 9.33 2.92
CA ASN A 62 13.96 9.52 4.22
C ASN A 62 14.50 8.18 4.73
N GLU A 63 15.69 8.21 5.31
CA GLU A 63 16.31 7.05 5.94
C GLU A 63 16.71 7.37 7.37
N PHE A 64 16.43 6.45 8.28
CA PHE A 64 16.76 6.57 9.70
C PHE A 64 17.64 5.38 10.09
N LYS A 65 18.68 5.63 10.89
CA LYS A 65 19.50 4.54 11.42
C LYS A 65 18.75 3.87 12.57
N VAL A 66 19.03 2.59 12.78
CA VAL A 66 18.62 1.90 14.01
C VAL A 66 19.23 2.63 15.21
N ASP A 67 18.51 2.67 16.32
CA ASP A 67 18.83 3.40 17.55
C ASP A 67 18.83 4.93 17.43
N SER A 68 18.43 5.47 16.28
CA SER A 68 18.20 6.92 16.15
C SER A 68 16.91 7.35 16.83
N LEU A 69 16.91 8.59 17.34
CA LEU A 69 15.70 9.22 17.85
C LEU A 69 14.91 9.83 16.68
N VAL A 70 13.63 9.50 16.62
CA VAL A 70 12.71 10.00 15.59
C VAL A 70 11.43 10.52 16.22
N LEU A 71 10.85 11.54 15.60
CA LEU A 71 9.57 12.11 16.01
C LEU A 71 8.43 11.51 15.18
N LEU A 72 7.33 11.15 15.83
CA LEU A 72 6.15 10.59 15.16
C LEU A 72 5.12 11.69 14.86
N VAL A 73 4.68 11.81 13.60
CA VAL A 73 3.69 12.80 13.16
C VAL A 73 2.26 12.39 13.55
N THR A 74 1.55 13.30 14.20
CA THR A 74 0.19 13.09 14.75
C THR A 74 -0.95 13.31 13.76
N GLN A 75 -0.65 13.81 12.55
CA GLN A 75 -1.66 14.02 11.51
C GLN A 75 -2.42 12.71 11.23
N ASN A 76 -3.75 12.76 11.26
CA ASN A 76 -4.64 11.61 11.02
C ASN A 76 -4.45 10.43 11.98
N LEU A 77 -3.93 10.67 13.18
CA LEU A 77 -3.92 9.66 14.24
C LEU A 77 -5.27 9.64 14.95
N ALA A 78 -5.71 8.46 15.39
CA ALA A 78 -7.01 8.33 16.04
C ALA A 78 -7.02 9.06 17.38
N LYS A 79 -8.06 9.87 17.63
CA LYS A 79 -8.11 10.78 18.80
C LYS A 79 -7.90 10.08 20.14
N HIS A 80 -8.39 8.84 20.26
CA HIS A 80 -8.27 8.03 21.47
C HIS A 80 -6.88 7.42 21.68
N THR A 81 -6.10 7.23 20.62
CA THR A 81 -4.77 6.58 20.69
C THR A 81 -3.71 7.47 21.32
N VAL A 82 -4.00 8.76 21.41
CA VAL A 82 -3.09 9.77 21.93
C VAL A 82 -3.86 10.74 22.83
N SER A 83 -4.71 10.21 23.70
CA SER A 83 -5.65 10.99 24.52
C SER A 83 -4.98 12.16 25.27
N ASP A 84 -3.72 12.01 25.66
CA ASP A 84 -2.98 13.04 26.40
C ASP A 84 -2.45 14.18 25.51
N PHE A 85 -2.28 13.95 24.20
CA PHE A 85 -1.76 14.95 23.25
C PHE A 85 -2.77 15.39 22.18
N VAL A 86 -3.86 14.65 21.96
CA VAL A 86 -4.79 14.81 20.82
C VAL A 86 -6.17 15.20 21.31
N ALA A 87 -6.29 16.44 21.76
CA ALA A 87 -7.52 17.22 21.66
C ALA A 87 -7.25 18.65 22.08
N ARG A 88 -6.52 19.44 21.27
CA ARG A 88 -6.40 20.88 21.54
C ARG A 88 -5.89 21.69 20.35
N LYS A 89 -6.52 22.85 20.15
CA LYS A 89 -5.88 23.98 19.47
C LYS A 89 -4.51 24.18 20.13
N LEU A 90 -3.43 24.24 19.34
CA LEU A 90 -2.02 24.31 19.79
C LEU A 90 -1.37 22.98 20.24
N ALA A 91 -1.96 21.82 19.99
CA ALA A 91 -1.27 20.54 20.23
C ALA A 91 -0.03 20.37 19.32
N PRO A 92 1.05 19.72 19.79
CA PRO A 92 2.22 19.41 18.97
C PRO A 92 1.84 18.60 17.72
N ARG A 93 2.40 18.97 16.56
CA ARG A 93 2.20 18.23 15.29
C ARG A 93 3.01 16.92 15.22
N SER A 94 3.91 16.72 16.17
CA SER A 94 4.69 15.50 16.34
C SER A 94 4.84 15.19 17.83
N ILE A 95 4.84 13.91 18.18
CA ILE A 95 5.07 13.40 19.53
C ILE A 95 6.48 12.87 19.61
N GLY A 96 7.09 13.06 20.79
CA GLY A 96 8.16 12.28 21.43
C GLY A 96 9.30 11.73 20.57
N PRO A 97 10.56 11.83 21.02
CA PRO A 97 11.61 11.04 20.41
C PRO A 97 11.37 9.57 20.77
N PHE A 98 11.09 8.76 19.76
CA PHE A 98 11.04 7.31 19.85
C PHE A 98 12.32 6.73 19.27
N THR A 99 12.83 5.67 19.88
CA THR A 99 13.97 4.93 19.36
C THR A 99 13.53 4.00 18.23
N VAL A 100 14.27 4.03 17.13
CA VAL A 100 14.09 3.07 16.03
C VAL A 100 14.71 1.72 16.41
N LEU A 101 13.90 0.66 16.47
CA LEU A 101 14.35 -0.70 16.80
C LEU A 101 14.78 -1.50 15.58
N ALA A 102 14.05 -1.37 14.46
CA ALA A 102 14.33 -2.12 13.25
C ALA A 102 13.81 -1.39 12.00
N LYS A 103 14.42 -1.68 10.84
CA LYS A 103 14.01 -1.19 9.52
C LYS A 103 13.40 -2.33 8.70
N HIS A 104 12.21 -2.10 8.16
CA HIS A 104 11.47 -2.99 7.26
C HIS A 104 11.10 -2.25 5.96
N GLY A 105 12.05 -2.15 5.03
CA GLY A 105 11.88 -1.39 3.80
C GLY A 105 11.60 0.09 4.08
N ASN A 106 10.39 0.57 3.72
CA ASN A 106 9.95 1.94 3.97
C ASN A 106 9.18 2.09 5.29
N ALA A 107 9.22 1.11 6.18
CA ALA A 107 8.62 1.16 7.49
C ALA A 107 9.66 0.86 8.58
N TYR A 108 9.47 1.43 9.75
CA TYR A 108 10.37 1.30 10.90
C TYR A 108 9.58 0.84 12.12
N THR A 109 10.16 -0.07 12.87
CA THR A 109 9.61 -0.47 14.17
C THR A 109 10.16 0.48 15.22
N LEU A 110 9.28 1.14 15.95
CA LEU A 110 9.61 2.09 16.99
C LEU A 110 9.34 1.49 18.37
N ASN A 111 10.08 1.94 19.37
CA ASN A 111 9.81 1.63 20.78
C ASN A 111 8.60 2.46 21.28
N ILE A 112 7.39 2.10 20.85
CA ILE A 112 6.16 2.76 21.27
C ILE A 112 5.60 2.06 22.51
N PRO A 113 5.25 2.79 23.59
CA PRO A 113 4.64 2.17 24.76
C PRO A 113 3.26 1.62 24.41
N PHE A 114 2.93 0.44 24.94
CA PHE A 114 1.64 -0.22 24.68
C PHE A 114 0.42 0.60 25.14
N SER A 115 0.61 1.55 26.07
CA SER A 115 -0.43 2.48 26.49
C SER A 115 -0.93 3.37 25.35
N MET A 116 -0.07 3.67 24.38
CA MET A 116 -0.48 4.25 23.11
C MET A 116 -0.96 3.11 22.24
N CYS A 117 -2.27 3.03 21.97
CA CYS A 117 -2.89 2.02 21.10
C CYS A 117 -2.48 2.21 19.62
N LEU A 118 -1.18 2.24 19.34
CA LEU A 118 -0.53 2.49 18.08
C LEU A 118 0.23 1.25 17.66
N HIS A 119 0.21 0.97 16.35
CA HIS A 119 1.02 -0.09 15.81
C HIS A 119 2.52 0.29 15.89
N PRO A 120 3.40 -0.59 16.40
CA PRO A 120 4.82 -0.28 16.61
C PRO A 120 5.57 -0.05 15.30
N THR A 121 5.15 -0.71 14.22
CA THR A 121 5.71 -0.48 12.88
C THR A 121 5.00 0.68 12.19
N VAL A 122 5.76 1.72 11.85
CA VAL A 122 5.28 2.97 11.25
C VAL A 122 5.96 3.23 9.92
N TYR A 123 5.18 3.72 8.94
CA TYR A 123 5.70 4.14 7.65
C TYR A 123 6.58 5.39 7.75
N VAL A 124 7.69 5.40 7.01
CA VAL A 124 8.75 6.42 7.10
C VAL A 124 8.29 7.86 6.84
N GLY A 125 7.20 8.05 6.11
CA GLY A 125 6.65 9.38 5.81
C GLY A 125 5.96 10.04 7.00
N ARG A 126 5.71 9.25 8.04
CA ARG A 126 5.17 9.74 9.31
C ARG A 126 6.26 10.03 10.34
N LEU A 127 7.53 9.84 9.99
CA LEU A 127 8.67 10.06 10.86
C LEU A 127 9.38 11.35 10.48
N LYS A 128 9.88 12.06 11.49
CA LYS A 128 10.75 13.21 11.32
C LYS A 128 12.07 12.99 12.09
N PRO A 129 13.20 13.46 11.55
CA PRO A 129 14.45 13.44 12.29
C PRO A 129 14.32 14.28 13.56
N TYR A 130 14.89 13.79 14.66
CA TYR A 130 15.00 14.56 15.89
C TYR A 130 16.30 15.36 15.85
N SER A 131 16.18 16.69 15.73
CA SER A 131 17.31 17.61 15.89
C SER A 131 17.33 18.12 17.33
N GLN A 132 18.35 17.75 18.10
CA GLN A 132 18.62 18.40 19.38
C GLN A 132 19.08 19.83 19.07
N HIS A 133 18.29 20.83 19.45
CA HIS A 133 18.74 22.21 19.45
C HIS A 133 19.54 22.39 20.75
N GLU A 134 20.86 22.54 20.62
CA GLU A 134 21.75 22.98 21.70
C GLU A 134 21.61 24.49 21.92
#